data_AF-A0A842QIC7-F1
#
_entry.id   AF-A0A842QIC7-F1
#
_cell.length_a   1.000
_cell.length_b   1.000
_cell.length_c   1.000
_cell.angle_alpha   90.00
_cell.angle_beta   90.00
_cell.angle_gamma   90.00
#
_symmetry.space_group_name_H-M   'P 1'
#
loop_
_entity.id
_entity.type
_entity.pdbx_description
1 polymer ?
#
loop_
_entity_poly.entity_id
_entity_poly.type
_entity_poly.pdbx_seq_one_letter_code
_entity_poly.pdbx_strand_id
1 'polypeptide(L)'
;MELPEKLVIAGFILVTMGAAILGLIGLSEGNGFFVVFPFFFFGSTSGSMLLPFIAILILNLVIFGAFLFWSRRILGREQKEALALLIEGECEFCGAPVPRDSKYCPECGNPTTNSEEKTSRDGPQGRD
;
A
#
# COMPACT_ATOMS: atom_id res chain seq x y z
N MET A 1 -2.83 7.64 7.28
CA MET A 1 -3.32 7.54 5.88
C MET A 1 -3.74 6.10 5.62
N GLU A 2 -4.97 5.71 5.99
CA GLU A 2 -5.46 4.31 5.86
C GLU A 2 -6.43 4.11 4.66
N LEU A 3 -6.74 5.19 3.95
CA LEU A 3 -7.79 5.21 2.92
C LEU A 3 -7.51 4.32 1.68
N PRO A 4 -6.28 4.23 1.14
CA PRO A 4 -6.06 3.50 -0.12
C PRO A 4 -6.19 1.98 0.06
N GLU A 5 -5.76 1.42 1.19
CA GLU A 5 -5.85 -0.03 1.44
C GLU A 5 -7.31 -0.48 1.59
N LYS A 6 -8.13 0.30 2.31
CA LYS A 6 -9.55 -0.01 2.51
C LYS A 6 -10.33 0.06 1.19
N LEU A 7 -10.00 1.00 0.29
CA LEU A 7 -10.62 1.08 -1.04
C LEU A 7 -10.27 -0.12 -1.93
N VAL A 8 -9.01 -0.55 -1.93
CA VAL A 8 -8.56 -1.70 -2.72
C VAL A 8 -9.23 -2.99 -2.23
N ILE A 9 -9.29 -3.21 -0.92
CA ILE A 9 -9.95 -4.37 -0.33
C ILE A 9 -11.46 -4.35 -0.65
N ALA A 10 -12.12 -3.20 -0.48
CA ALA A 10 -13.54 -3.06 -0.80
C ALA A 10 -13.83 -3.34 -2.28
N GLY A 11 -12.97 -2.85 -3.18
CA GLY A 11 -13.08 -3.13 -4.62
C GLY A 11 -12.93 -4.62 -4.94
N PHE A 12 -11.96 -5.30 -4.32
CA PHE A 12 -11.77 -6.75 -4.52
C PHE A 12 -12.94 -7.59 -3.98
N ILE A 13 -13.48 -7.24 -2.81
CA ILE A 13 -14.68 -7.87 -2.25
C ILE A 13 -15.86 -7.69 -3.21
N LEU A 14 -16.06 -6.49 -3.75
CA LEU A 14 -17.16 -6.21 -4.67
C LEU A 14 -17.02 -7.00 -5.98
N VAL A 15 -15.81 -7.09 -6.54
CA VAL A 15 -15.52 -7.88 -7.74
C VAL A 15 -15.72 -9.39 -7.51
N THR A 16 -15.20 -9.93 -6.41
CA THR A 16 -15.35 -11.35 -6.09
C THR A 16 -16.79 -11.73 -5.78
N MET A 17 -17.51 -10.90 -5.02
CA MET A 17 -18.93 -11.09 -4.75
C MET A 17 -19.76 -11.01 -6.05
N GLY A 18 -19.47 -10.05 -6.92
CA GLY A 18 -20.09 -9.94 -8.24
C GLY A 18 -19.86 -11.18 -9.09
N ALA A 19 -18.62 -11.67 -9.19
CA ALA A 19 -18.28 -12.88 -9.93
C ALA A 19 -18.99 -14.14 -9.37
N ALA A 20 -19.11 -14.24 -8.04
CA ALA A 20 -19.81 -15.35 -7.39
C ALA A 20 -21.33 -15.35 -7.68
N ILE A 21 -21.97 -14.18 -7.58
CA ILE A 21 -23.41 -14.01 -7.88
C ILE A 21 -23.68 -14.34 -9.35
N LEU A 22 -22.83 -13.82 -10.23
CA LEU A 22 -22.87 -14.11 -11.66
C LEU A 22 -22.74 -15.61 -11.93
N GLY A 23 -21.72 -16.27 -11.38
CA GLY A 23 -21.56 -17.72 -11.49
C GLY A 23 -22.80 -18.51 -11.03
N LEU A 24 -23.45 -18.08 -9.95
CA LEU A 24 -24.70 -18.67 -9.44
C LEU A 24 -25.89 -18.52 -10.41
N ILE A 25 -26.07 -17.32 -11.00
CA ILE A 25 -27.15 -17.07 -11.97
C ILE A 25 -26.94 -17.90 -13.24
N GLY A 26 -25.68 -18.08 -13.66
CA GLY A 26 -25.33 -18.88 -14.85
C GLY A 26 -25.67 -20.35 -14.78
N LEU A 27 -25.78 -20.89 -13.56
CA LEU A 27 -26.17 -22.27 -13.33
C LEU A 27 -27.68 -22.50 -13.52
N SER A 28 -28.49 -21.43 -13.50
CA SER A 28 -29.96 -21.51 -13.53
C SER A 28 -30.54 -21.54 -14.94
N GLU A 29 -29.93 -20.81 -15.88
CA GLU A 29 -30.44 -20.68 -17.25
C GLU A 29 -29.28 -20.96 -18.19
N GLY A 30 -29.43 -21.97 -19.07
CA GLY A 30 -28.36 -22.53 -19.92
C GLY A 30 -27.63 -21.55 -20.86
N ASN A 31 -27.92 -20.25 -20.80
CA ASN A 31 -27.30 -19.16 -21.54
C ASN A 31 -27.05 -17.95 -20.61
N GLY A 32 -25.99 -18.00 -19.80
CA GLY A 32 -25.55 -16.87 -18.97
C GLY A 32 -24.33 -16.17 -19.57
N PHE A 33 -24.35 -14.83 -19.65
CA PHE A 33 -23.19 -14.00 -19.99
C PHE A 33 -22.56 -13.43 -18.72
N PHE A 34 -21.24 -13.57 -18.56
CA PHE A 34 -20.53 -13.09 -17.38
C PHE A 34 -19.34 -12.19 -17.72
N VAL A 35 -19.31 -11.03 -17.07
CA VAL A 35 -18.24 -10.04 -17.16
C VAL A 35 -17.48 -10.04 -15.84
N VAL A 36 -16.22 -10.47 -15.87
CA VAL A 36 -15.29 -10.28 -14.77
C VAL A 36 -14.14 -9.45 -15.33
N PHE A 37 -14.30 -8.13 -15.25
CA PHE A 37 -13.32 -7.17 -15.76
C PHE A 37 -11.89 -7.55 -15.34
N PRO A 38 -10.89 -7.61 -16.26
CA PRO A 38 -10.92 -7.20 -17.67
C PRO A 38 -11.28 -8.30 -18.68
N PHE A 39 -11.71 -9.48 -18.23
CA PHE A 39 -11.92 -10.64 -19.10
C PHE A 39 -13.38 -10.81 -19.52
N PHE A 40 -13.57 -11.19 -20.78
CA PHE A 40 -14.88 -11.40 -21.41
C PHE A 40 -15.08 -12.88 -21.70
N PHE A 41 -16.17 -13.47 -21.20
CA PHE A 41 -16.52 -14.87 -21.48
C PHE A 41 -17.93 -14.97 -22.04
N PHE A 42 -18.04 -15.61 -23.21
CA PHE A 42 -19.29 -15.85 -23.93
C PHE A 42 -19.44 -17.36 -24.13
N GLY A 43 -20.55 -17.97 -23.68
CA GLY A 43 -20.88 -19.35 -24.07
C GLY A 43 -21.92 -20.06 -23.22
N SER A 44 -22.52 -21.11 -23.78
CA SER A 44 -23.47 -22.00 -23.11
C SER A 44 -22.83 -22.71 -21.92
N THR A 45 -23.56 -22.85 -20.80
CA THR A 45 -23.09 -23.50 -19.58
C THR A 45 -23.08 -25.03 -19.70
N SER A 46 -22.27 -25.55 -20.63
CA SER A 46 -21.86 -26.96 -20.61
C SER A 46 -20.86 -27.18 -19.47
N GLY A 47 -20.84 -28.38 -18.86
CA GLY A 47 -20.00 -28.71 -17.71
C GLY A 47 -18.48 -28.45 -17.90
N SER A 48 -18.03 -28.30 -19.16
CA SER A 48 -16.67 -27.89 -19.51
C SER A 48 -16.31 -26.43 -19.12
N MET A 49 -17.28 -25.57 -18.81
CA MET A 49 -17.06 -24.18 -18.38
C MET A 49 -16.70 -24.03 -16.90
N LEU A 50 -16.92 -25.06 -16.07
CA LEU A 50 -16.54 -25.01 -14.66
C LEU A 50 -15.01 -24.95 -14.47
N LEU A 51 -14.28 -25.69 -15.30
CA LEU A 51 -12.82 -25.74 -15.25
C LEU A 51 -12.16 -24.37 -15.50
N PRO A 52 -12.47 -23.64 -16.58
CA PRO A 52 -11.91 -22.31 -16.79
C PRO A 52 -12.37 -21.31 -15.73
N PHE A 53 -13.61 -21.40 -15.23
CA PHE A 53 -14.11 -20.51 -14.19
C PHE A 53 -13.33 -20.65 -12.88
N ILE A 54 -13.10 -21.90 -12.44
CA ILE A 54 -12.26 -22.19 -11.27
C ILE A 54 -10.83 -21.71 -11.49
N ALA A 55 -10.26 -21.94 -12.68
CA ALA A 55 -8.92 -21.48 -13.01
C ALA A 55 -8.79 -19.94 -12.94
N ILE A 56 -9.81 -19.21 -13.41
CA ILE A 56 -9.84 -17.73 -13.34
C ILE A 56 -9.97 -17.24 -11.90
N LEU A 57 -10.79 -17.90 -11.07
CA LEU A 57 -10.88 -17.55 -9.65
C LEU A 57 -9.56 -17.78 -8.93
N ILE A 58 -8.90 -18.91 -9.18
CA ILE A 58 -7.57 -19.20 -8.62
C ILE A 58 -6.57 -18.16 -9.11
N LEU A 59 -6.56 -17.83 -10.40
CA LEU A 59 -5.66 -16.82 -10.98
C LEU A 59 -5.88 -15.45 -10.33
N ASN A 60 -7.14 -15.03 -10.13
CA ASN A 60 -7.46 -13.78 -9.44
C ASN A 60 -6.96 -13.78 -7.99
N LEU A 61 -7.13 -14.89 -7.26
CA LEU A 61 -6.63 -15.02 -5.90
C LEU A 61 -5.10 -14.98 -5.83
N VAL A 62 -4.41 -15.61 -6.79
CA VAL A 62 -2.94 -15.56 -6.89
C VAL A 62 -2.45 -14.16 -7.20
N ILE A 63 -3.06 -13.47 -8.18
CA ILE A 63 -2.71 -12.09 -8.53
C ILE A 63 -2.98 -11.16 -7.34
N PHE A 64 -4.12 -11.31 -6.68
CA PHE A 64 -4.46 -10.51 -5.50
C PHE A 64 -3.51 -10.79 -4.33
N GLY A 65 -3.18 -12.04 -4.07
CA GLY A 65 -2.20 -12.43 -3.05
C GLY A 65 -0.81 -11.87 -3.34
N ALA A 66 -0.36 -11.94 -4.60
CA ALA A 66 0.89 -11.35 -5.05
C ALA A 66 0.86 -9.82 -4.93
N PHE A 67 -0.25 -9.18 -5.29
CA PHE A 67 -0.44 -7.75 -5.17
C PHE A 67 -0.44 -7.29 -3.71
N LEU A 68 -1.14 -7.98 -2.81
CA LEU A 68 -1.12 -7.71 -1.37
C LEU A 68 0.26 -7.93 -0.76
N PHE A 69 0.95 -8.98 -1.20
CA PHE A 69 2.32 -9.23 -0.75
C PHE A 69 3.28 -8.14 -1.22
N TRP A 70 3.13 -7.70 -2.47
CA TRP A 70 3.93 -6.64 -3.06
C TRP A 70 3.61 -5.27 -2.46
N SER A 71 2.33 -4.96 -2.22
CA SER A 71 1.89 -3.72 -1.58
C SER A 71 2.35 -3.62 -0.14
N ARG A 72 2.29 -4.72 0.62
CA ARG A 72 2.86 -4.80 1.98
C ARG A 72 4.37 -4.58 1.98
N ARG A 73 5.09 -5.08 0.97
CA ARG A 73 6.53 -4.82 0.84
C ARG A 73 6.85 -3.36 0.48
N ILE A 74 6.04 -2.72 -0.35
CA ILE A 74 6.23 -1.32 -0.75
C ILE A 74 5.96 -0.37 0.43
N LEU A 75 4.87 -0.55 1.16
CA LEU A 75 4.53 0.31 2.31
C LEU A 75 5.55 0.23 3.44
N GLY A 76 6.15 -0.96 3.65
CA GLY A 76 7.20 -1.15 4.67
C GLY A 76 8.54 -0.47 4.34
N ARG A 77 8.77 -0.08 3.07
CA ARG A 77 9.99 0.63 2.65
C ARG A 77 9.91 2.12 2.96
N GLU A 78 8.79 2.74 2.60
CA GLU A 78 8.52 4.18 2.82
C GLU A 78 8.66 4.58 4.29
N GLN A 79 8.18 3.76 5.23
CA GLN A 79 8.27 4.05 6.66
C GLN A 79 9.71 4.02 7.20
N LYS A 80 10.56 3.14 6.66
CA LYS A 80 11.97 3.03 7.08
C LYS A 80 12.81 4.18 6.53
N GLU A 81 12.54 4.61 5.30
CA GLU A 81 13.22 5.76 4.70
C GLU A 81 12.80 7.08 5.37
N ALA A 82 11.52 7.22 5.72
CA ALA A 82 11.05 8.37 6.50
C ALA A 82 11.70 8.44 7.90
N LEU A 83 11.86 7.30 8.59
CA LEU A 83 12.52 7.27 9.90
C LEU A 83 14.03 7.54 9.79
N ALA A 84 14.68 7.05 8.73
CA ALA A 84 16.10 7.28 8.49
C ALA A 84 16.42 8.74 8.14
N LEU A 85 15.53 9.43 7.43
CA LEU A 85 15.69 10.87 7.16
C LEU A 85 15.44 11.73 8.38
N LEU A 86 14.71 11.23 9.37
CA LEU A 86 14.45 11.97 10.59
C LEU A 86 15.58 11.86 11.60
N ILE A 87 16.54 10.93 11.48
CA ILE A 87 17.66 10.79 12.43
C ILE A 87 18.88 11.56 11.89
N GLU A 88 19.36 12.58 12.61
CA GLU A 88 20.52 13.40 12.21
C GLU A 88 21.83 12.93 12.87
N GLY A 89 21.74 12.25 14.00
CA GLY A 89 22.91 11.88 14.77
C GLY A 89 22.59 11.09 16.02
N GLU A 90 23.63 10.81 16.79
CA GLU A 90 23.56 10.11 18.07
C GLU A 90 23.70 11.11 19.22
N CYS A 91 23.06 10.82 20.34
CA CYS A 91 23.16 11.62 21.54
C CYS A 91 24.57 11.50 22.13
N GLU A 92 25.26 12.62 22.34
CA GLU A 92 26.61 12.65 22.91
C GLU A 92 26.67 12.12 24.37
N PHE A 93 25.53 12.04 25.06
CA PHE A 93 25.45 11.61 26.45
C PHE A 93 25.18 10.11 26.62
N CYS A 94 24.35 9.52 25.75
CA CYS A 94 23.93 8.11 25.89
C CYS A 94 24.12 7.27 24.62
N GLY A 95 24.48 7.87 23.49
CA GLY A 95 24.66 7.20 22.21
C GLY A 95 23.35 6.83 21.49
N ALA A 96 22.18 7.20 22.02
CA ALA A 96 20.91 6.89 21.37
C ALA A 96 20.69 7.74 20.10
N PRO A 97 20.02 7.22 19.06
CA PRO A 97 19.71 7.98 17.85
C PRO A 97 18.74 9.13 18.14
N VAL A 98 19.02 10.30 17.56
CA VAL A 98 18.34 11.57 17.84
C VAL A 98 17.75 12.16 16.56
N PRO A 99 16.46 12.56 16.56
CA PRO A 99 15.85 13.15 15.39
C PRO A 99 16.33 14.58 15.04
N ARG A 100 16.26 14.95 13.75
CA ARG A 100 16.73 16.19 13.09
C ARG A 100 16.29 17.50 13.73
N ASP A 101 15.18 17.50 14.46
CA ASP A 101 14.62 18.71 15.07
C ASP A 101 14.31 18.53 16.57
N SER A 102 14.83 17.48 17.19
CA SER A 102 14.62 17.29 18.63
C SER A 102 15.54 18.22 19.41
N LYS A 103 14.98 18.91 20.43
CA LYS A 103 15.73 19.76 21.38
C LYS A 103 16.28 18.98 22.58
N TYR A 104 15.73 17.79 22.81
CA TYR A 104 16.07 16.90 23.92
C TYR A 104 16.09 15.47 23.42
N CYS A 105 17.01 14.66 23.95
CA CYS A 105 17.08 13.23 23.69
C CYS A 105 15.87 12.52 24.33
N PRO A 106 15.10 11.71 23.59
CA PRO A 106 13.93 11.01 24.13
C PRO A 106 14.29 9.89 25.12
N GLU A 107 15.52 9.37 25.07
CA GLU A 107 15.97 8.27 25.92
C GLU A 107 16.52 8.76 27.27
N CYS A 108 17.31 9.84 27.27
CA CYS A 108 18.01 10.31 28.47
C CYS A 108 17.58 11.70 28.96
N GLY A 109 16.79 12.44 28.17
CA GLY A 109 16.30 13.77 28.52
C GLY A 109 17.33 14.91 28.40
N ASN A 110 18.58 14.63 28.04
CA ASN A 110 19.61 15.66 27.86
C ASN A 110 19.35 16.51 26.61
N PRO A 111 19.72 17.81 26.63
CA PRO A 111 19.58 18.68 25.46
C PRO A 111 20.50 18.23 24.33
N THR A 112 20.04 18.44 23.10
CA THR A 112 20.76 18.09 21.87
C THR A 112 21.37 19.34 21.24
N THR A 113 22.58 19.23 20.72
CA THR A 113 23.36 20.36 20.16
C THR A 113 22.90 20.82 18.76
N ASN A 114 21.90 20.16 18.18
CA ASN A 114 21.48 20.33 16.77
C ASN A 114 20.55 21.53 16.48
N SER A 115 20.36 22.46 17.40
CA SER A 115 19.28 23.47 17.30
C SER A 115 19.67 24.86 16.78
N GLU A 116 20.92 25.11 16.32
CA GLU A 116 21.36 26.50 16.03
C GLU A 116 22.03 26.81 14.68
N GLU A 117 22.05 25.92 13.67
CA GLU A 117 22.67 26.28 12.37
C GLU A 117 21.82 25.97 11.12
N LYS A 118 20.60 26.53 11.08
CA LYS A 118 19.91 26.78 9.80
C LYS A 118 19.06 28.06 9.80
N THR A 119 19.62 29.13 10.34
CA THR A 119 19.19 30.50 10.03
C THR A 119 20.35 31.22 9.34
N SER A 120 20.58 30.94 8.05
CA SER A 120 21.52 31.72 7.24
C SER A 120 21.23 31.52 5.75
N ARG A 121 20.95 32.65 5.08
CA ARG A 121 20.95 32.90 3.63
C ARG A 121 19.62 32.75 2.86
N ASP A 122 18.65 33.59 3.22
CA ASP A 122 17.92 34.35 2.21
C ASP A 122 18.13 35.84 2.50
N GLY A 123 18.99 36.47 1.71
CA GLY A 123 19.35 37.87 1.86
C GLY A 123 20.67 38.22 1.17
N PRO A 124 20.63 38.70 -0.09
CA PRO A 124 21.69 39.52 -0.61
C PRO A 124 21.43 40.97 -0.19
N GLN A 125 22.33 41.45 0.65
CA GLN A 125 22.51 42.84 1.00
C GLN A 125 22.98 43.62 -0.24
N GLY A 126 22.06 44.36 -0.86
CA GLY A 126 22.38 45.37 -1.89
C GLY A 126 22.79 46.67 -1.21
N ARG A 127 24.07 47.00 -1.34
CA ARG A 127 24.67 48.30 -1.00
C ARG A 127 24.92 49.02 -2.34
N ASP A 128 24.72 50.33 -2.31
CA ASP A 128 25.13 51.35 -3.30
C ASP A 128 24.10 51.71 -4.39
#